data_AF-C8XAP9-F1
#
_entry.id   AF-C8XAP9-F1
#
_cell.length_a   1.000
_cell.length_b   1.000
_cell.length_c   1.000
_cell.angle_alpha   90.00
_cell.angle_beta   90.00
_cell.angle_gamma   90.00
#
_symmetry.space_group_name_H-M   'P 1'
#
loop_
_entity.id
_entity.type
_entity.pdbx_description
1 polymer ?
#
loop_
_entity_poly.entity_id
_entity_poly.type
_entity_poly.pdbx_seq_one_letter_code
_entity_poly.pdbx_strand_id
1 'polypeptide(L)'
;MNDRTIWLTDRYGAQQKDDARDDDATLAQLSVLLDTIAVDDGDEEHRTVSLTDEHEWNLEFRPDRVLLENVGDEGDEVGVLRDLDRAEQLAIARDFLTGGADALRGRDWS
;
A
#
# COMPACT_ATOMS: atom_id res chain seq x y z
N MET A 1 -10.18 -8.37 15.84
CA MET A 1 -9.62 -7.25 15.06
C MET A 1 -8.50 -6.69 15.91
N ASN A 2 -7.26 -6.77 15.41
CA ASN A 2 -6.15 -6.05 16.04
C ASN A 2 -6.38 -4.57 15.76
N ASP A 3 -6.36 -3.73 16.79
CA ASP A 3 -6.34 -2.28 16.61
C ASP A 3 -4.97 -1.90 15.98
N ARG A 4 -4.89 -1.88 14.65
CA ARG A 4 -3.74 -1.33 13.90
C ARG A 4 -4.10 0.07 13.39
N THR A 5 -3.14 0.96 13.43
CA THR A 5 -3.22 2.27 12.79
C THR A 5 -2.65 2.18 11.39
N ILE A 6 -3.41 2.66 10.41
CA ILE A 6 -3.00 2.69 9.02
C ILE A 6 -3.10 4.13 8.50
N TRP A 7 -2.10 4.53 7.74
CA TRP A 7 -2.09 5.80 7.02
C TRP A 7 -2.19 5.52 5.52
N LEU A 8 -3.20 6.13 4.89
CA LEU A 8 -3.31 6.20 3.43
C LEU A 8 -2.64 7.48 2.98
N THR A 9 -1.63 7.37 2.14
CA THR A 9 -0.95 8.52 1.52
C THR A 9 -1.32 8.58 0.06
N ASP A 10 -1.91 9.70 -0.38
CA ASP A 10 -2.21 9.91 -1.80
C ASP A 10 -0.98 10.34 -2.60
N ARG A 11 -1.16 10.49 -3.92
CA ARG A 11 -0.09 10.86 -4.85
C ARG A 11 0.49 12.26 -4.64
N TYR A 12 -0.13 13.08 -3.81
CA TYR A 12 0.33 14.43 -3.43
C TYR A 12 0.96 14.44 -2.03
N GLY A 13 1.11 13.27 -1.39
CA GLY A 13 1.63 13.14 -0.04
C GLY A 13 0.62 13.48 1.05
N ALA A 14 -0.66 13.70 0.72
CA ALA A 14 -1.67 13.96 1.72
C ALA A 14 -2.03 12.66 2.44
N GLN A 15 -1.83 12.67 3.76
CA GLN A 15 -2.07 11.51 4.62
C GLN A 15 -3.45 11.56 5.25
N GLN A 16 -4.18 10.46 5.14
CA GLN A 16 -5.42 10.21 5.86
C GLN A 16 -5.15 9.10 6.86
N LYS A 17 -5.32 9.41 8.14
CA LYS A 17 -5.26 8.42 9.21
C LYS A 17 -6.59 7.66 9.22
N ASP A 18 -6.52 6.35 9.06
CA ASP A 18 -7.64 5.46 9.28
C ASP A 18 -7.34 4.57 10.50
N ASP A 19 -8.26 4.55 11.46
CA ASP A 19 -8.20 3.52 12.49
C ASP A 19 -8.71 2.26 11.79
N ALA A 20 -7.86 1.27 11.49
CA ALA A 20 -8.15 0.09 10.65
C ALA A 20 -9.16 -0.89 11.30
N ARG A 21 -10.30 -0.37 11.71
CA ARG A 21 -11.43 -1.08 12.29
C ARG A 21 -12.43 -1.51 11.22
N ASP A 22 -12.32 -0.93 10.02
CA ASP A 22 -13.13 -1.25 8.85
C ASP A 22 -12.25 -1.39 7.60
N ASP A 23 -11.65 -2.57 7.44
CA ASP A 23 -10.78 -2.90 6.30
C ASP A 23 -11.47 -2.64 4.95
N ASP A 24 -12.79 -2.87 4.86
CA ASP A 24 -13.53 -2.68 3.62
C ASP A 24 -13.66 -1.19 3.26
N ALA A 25 -13.83 -0.31 4.24
CA ALA A 25 -13.81 1.14 4.04
C ALA A 25 -12.42 1.63 3.59
N THR A 26 -11.36 1.13 4.22
CA THR A 26 -9.97 1.45 3.87
C THR A 26 -9.64 0.98 2.44
N LEU A 27 -10.06 -0.24 2.06
CA LEU A 27 -9.88 -0.76 0.70
C LEU A 27 -10.67 0.04 -0.35
N ALA A 28 -11.88 0.48 -0.03
CA ALA A 28 -12.66 1.33 -0.92
C ALA A 28 -11.96 2.67 -1.17
N GLN A 29 -11.38 3.29 -0.14
CA GLN A 29 -10.59 4.51 -0.28
C GLN A 29 -9.32 4.28 -1.10
N LEU A 30 -8.56 3.20 -0.83
CA LEU A 30 -7.40 2.83 -1.62
C LEU A 30 -7.78 2.66 -3.10
N SER A 31 -8.90 2.00 -3.41
CA SER A 31 -9.34 1.85 -4.80
C SER A 31 -9.56 3.19 -5.50
N VAL A 32 -10.11 4.19 -4.79
CA VAL A 32 -10.26 5.55 -5.35
C VAL A 32 -8.89 6.18 -5.60
N LEU A 33 -7.94 6.03 -4.68
CA LEU A 33 -6.58 6.56 -4.83
C LEU A 33 -5.83 5.91 -5.99
N LEU A 34 -5.97 4.59 -6.16
CA LEU A 34 -5.37 3.87 -7.29
C LEU A 34 -5.87 4.38 -8.65
N ASP A 35 -7.12 4.85 -8.74
CA ASP A 35 -7.63 5.47 -9.98
C ASP A 35 -6.91 6.79 -10.31
N THR A 36 -6.40 7.51 -9.30
CA THR A 36 -5.69 8.79 -9.50
C THR A 36 -4.28 8.62 -10.07
N ILE A 37 -3.71 7.42 -9.98
CA ILE A 37 -2.38 7.09 -10.52
C ILE A 37 -2.46 6.22 -11.78
N ALA A 38 -3.64 5.65 -12.10
CA ALA A 38 -3.82 4.73 -13.22
C ALA A 38 -3.55 5.37 -14.60
N VAL A 39 -3.87 6.65 -14.76
CA VAL A 39 -3.64 7.39 -16.01
C VAL A 39 -2.32 8.14 -15.92
N ASP A 40 -1.53 8.04 -16.98
CA ASP A 40 -0.31 8.85 -17.11
C ASP A 40 -0.66 10.30 -17.45
N ASP A 41 -0.23 11.22 -16.61
CA ASP A 41 -0.35 12.67 -16.80
C ASP A 41 1.00 13.35 -17.05
N GLY A 42 2.07 12.56 -17.23
CA GLY A 42 3.43 13.05 -17.48
C GLY A 42 4.28 13.25 -16.22
N ASP A 43 3.78 12.85 -15.04
CA ASP A 43 4.49 12.94 -13.77
C ASP A 43 4.72 11.54 -13.15
N GLU A 44 5.73 10.82 -13.64
CA GLU A 44 6.03 9.46 -13.18
C GLU A 44 6.48 9.39 -11.71
N GLU A 45 7.04 10.48 -11.18
CA GLU A 45 7.53 10.55 -9.80
C GLU A 45 6.35 10.57 -8.81
N HIS A 46 5.23 11.21 -9.17
CA HIS A 46 4.02 11.31 -8.36
C HIS A 46 2.92 10.33 -8.79
N ARG A 47 3.27 9.13 -9.28
CA ARG A 47 2.30 8.07 -9.59
C ARG A 47 2.33 6.94 -8.59
N THR A 48 2.36 7.31 -7.32
CA THR A 48 2.36 6.36 -6.20
C THR A 48 1.26 6.69 -5.19
N VAL A 49 0.76 5.65 -4.52
CA VAL A 49 -0.09 5.78 -3.33
C VAL A 49 0.38 4.73 -2.33
N SER A 50 0.25 5.00 -1.03
CA SER A 50 0.85 4.13 -0.02
C SER A 50 -0.09 3.78 1.11
N LEU A 51 0.04 2.56 1.61
CA LEU A 51 -0.47 2.12 2.91
C LEU A 51 0.70 1.95 3.86
N THR A 52 0.74 2.72 4.94
CA THR A 52 1.80 2.62 5.95
C THR A 52 1.19 2.26 7.29
N ASP A 53 1.83 1.37 8.04
CA ASP A 53 1.41 1.02 9.40
C ASP A 53 2.25 1.72 10.48
N GLU A 54 1.86 1.54 11.75
CA GLU A 54 2.49 2.18 12.91
C GLU A 54 3.90 1.67 13.23
N HIS A 55 4.35 0.65 12.50
CA HIS A 55 5.68 0.06 12.57
C HIS A 55 6.52 0.41 11.34
N GLU A 56 6.09 1.42 10.58
CA GLU A 56 6.80 1.94 9.40
C GLU A 56 6.90 0.93 8.26
N TRP A 57 6.08 -0.14 8.28
CA TRP A 57 5.92 -0.97 7.09
C TRP A 57 5.08 -0.22 6.07
N ASN A 58 5.61 -0.13 4.86
CA ASN A 58 5.03 0.60 3.75
C ASN A 58 4.72 -0.36 2.61
N LEU A 59 3.50 -0.27 2.10
CA LEU A 59 3.07 -0.89 0.87
C LEU A 59 2.82 0.23 -0.15
N GLU A 60 3.79 0.47 -1.02
CA GLU A 60 3.70 1.47 -2.09
C GLU A 60 3.09 0.82 -3.34
N PHE A 61 2.05 1.44 -3.87
CA PHE A 61 1.39 1.06 -5.11
C PHE A 61 1.77 2.01 -6.23
N ARG A 62 2.14 1.42 -7.36
CA ARG A 62 2.26 2.10 -8.65
C ARG A 62 1.36 1.41 -9.67
N PRO A 63 1.12 2.00 -10.85
CA PRO A 63 0.26 1.40 -11.86
C PRO A 63 0.68 -0.01 -12.29
N ASP A 64 1.99 -0.29 -12.28
CA ASP A 64 2.59 -1.53 -12.78
C ASP A 64 3.13 -2.46 -11.68
N ARG A 65 3.17 -1.99 -10.42
CA ARG A 65 3.86 -2.71 -9.35
C ARG A 65 3.38 -2.36 -7.95
N VAL A 66 3.71 -3.24 -7.01
CA VAL A 66 3.59 -3.01 -5.56
C VAL A 66 4.92 -3.30 -4.90
N LEU A 67 5.40 -2.38 -4.08
CA LEU A 67 6.64 -2.46 -3.30
C LEU A 67 6.27 -2.68 -1.83
N LEU A 68 6.97 -3.60 -1.16
CA LEU A 68 6.93 -3.74 0.29
C LEU A 68 8.29 -3.40 0.86
N GLU A 69 8.32 -2.48 1.82
CA GLU A 69 9.53 -2.03 2.49
C GLU A 69 9.23 -1.63 3.94
N ASN A 70 10.26 -1.51 4.77
CA ASN A 70 10.19 -0.75 6.00
C ASN A 70 10.89 0.59 5.77
N VAL A 71 10.21 1.70 6.05
CA VAL A 71 10.74 3.06 5.79
C VAL A 71 11.44 3.69 7.01
N GLY A 72 11.63 2.91 8.08
CA GLY A 72 12.37 3.35 9.25
C GLY A 72 13.87 3.48 9.00
N ASP A 73 14.61 4.07 9.95
CA ASP A 73 16.04 4.36 9.82
C ASP A 73 16.92 3.12 9.53
N GLU A 74 16.50 1.94 9.99
CA GLU A 74 17.15 0.64 9.75
C GLU A 74 16.31 -0.28 8.84
N GLY A 75 15.29 0.28 8.20
CA GLY A 75 14.38 -0.44 7.33
C GLY A 75 15.04 -0.91 6.03
N ASP A 76 14.45 -1.92 5.41
CA ASP A 76 14.94 -2.48 4.15
C ASP A 76 13.75 -2.82 3.24
N GLU A 77 14.04 -2.89 1.94
CA GLU A 77 13.10 -3.34 0.93
C GLU A 77 12.96 -4.86 1.00
N VAL A 78 11.72 -5.36 1.06
CA VAL A 78 11.42 -6.79 0.95
C VAL A 78 11.41 -7.22 -0.51
N GLY A 79 10.90 -6.36 -1.39
CA GLY A 79 10.97 -6.50 -2.84
C GLY A 79 9.74 -5.96 -3.54
N VAL A 80 9.63 -6.28 -4.82
CA VAL A 80 8.57 -5.76 -5.70
C VAL A 80 7.77 -6.90 -6.32
N LEU A 81 6.46 -6.72 -6.39
CA LEU A 81 5.54 -7.50 -7.24
C LEU A 81 5.14 -6.66 -8.45
N ARG A 82 5.10 -7.27 -9.63
CA ARG A 82 4.85 -6.60 -10.92
C ARG A 82 3.69 -7.24 -11.66
N ASP A 83 3.22 -6.53 -12.69
CA ASP A 83 2.18 -7.02 -13.61
C ASP A 83 0.86 -7.41 -12.90
N LEU A 84 0.58 -6.73 -11.78
CA LEU A 84 -0.59 -6.97 -10.94
C LEU A 84 -1.82 -6.26 -11.50
N ASP A 85 -2.93 -6.97 -11.58
CA ASP A 85 -4.22 -6.34 -11.82
C ASP A 85 -4.78 -5.65 -10.56
N ARG A 86 -5.87 -4.88 -10.73
CA ARG A 86 -6.50 -4.15 -9.61
C ARG A 86 -6.97 -5.08 -8.49
N ALA A 87 -7.50 -6.26 -8.82
CA ALA A 87 -7.99 -7.19 -7.81
C ALA A 87 -6.83 -7.76 -6.99
N GLU A 88 -5.70 -8.05 -7.63
CA GLU A 88 -4.48 -8.50 -6.98
C GLU A 88 -3.88 -7.42 -6.07
N GLN A 89 -3.82 -6.17 -6.52
CA GLN A 89 -3.39 -5.03 -5.68
C GLN A 89 -4.26 -4.90 -4.42
N LEU A 90 -5.58 -4.96 -4.57
CA LEU A 90 -6.51 -4.87 -3.42
C LEU A 90 -6.44 -6.11 -2.51
N ALA A 91 -6.13 -7.29 -3.05
CA ALA A 91 -5.91 -8.49 -2.25
C ALA A 91 -4.63 -8.38 -1.39
N ILE A 92 -3.53 -7.85 -1.96
CA ILE A 92 -2.30 -7.58 -1.21
C ILE A 92 -2.56 -6.53 -0.12
N ALA A 93 -3.29 -5.46 -0.43
CA ALA A 93 -3.70 -4.47 0.54
C ALA A 93 -4.51 -5.08 1.70
N ARG A 94 -5.46 -5.97 1.40
CA ARG A 94 -6.27 -6.66 2.41
C ARG A 94 -5.40 -7.51 3.35
N ASP A 95 -4.43 -8.24 2.80
CA ASP A 95 -3.51 -9.05 3.61
C ASP A 95 -2.65 -8.15 4.51
N PHE A 96 -2.21 -7.00 4.01
CA PHE A 96 -1.49 -6.01 4.79
C PHE A 96 -2.34 -5.40 5.92
N LEU A 97 -3.59 -5.03 5.65
CA LEU A 97 -4.50 -4.47 6.68
C LEU A 97 -4.77 -5.48 7.81
N THR A 98 -4.95 -6.75 7.44
CA THR A 98 -5.31 -7.80 8.40
C THR A 98 -4.12 -8.36 9.20
N GLY A 99 -2.96 -8.53 8.55
CA GLY A 99 -1.79 -9.20 9.13
C GLY A 99 -0.49 -8.41 9.09
N GLY A 100 -0.47 -7.22 8.47
CA GLY A 100 0.72 -6.40 8.29
C GLY A 100 1.73 -7.04 7.33
N ALA A 101 2.98 -6.56 7.41
CA ALA A 101 4.06 -7.09 6.60
C ALA A 101 4.28 -8.61 6.79
N ASP A 102 4.02 -9.17 7.97
CA ASP A 102 4.14 -10.60 8.23
C ASP A 102 3.26 -11.46 7.31
N ALA A 103 2.04 -11.01 7.01
CA ALA A 103 1.14 -11.71 6.08
C ALA A 103 1.65 -11.67 4.63
N LEU A 104 2.55 -10.73 4.31
CA LEU A 104 3.09 -10.54 2.99
C LEU A 104 4.45 -11.22 2.77
N ARG A 105 5.23 -11.46 3.83
CA ARG A 105 6.59 -12.03 3.76
C ARG A 105 6.68 -13.41 3.09
N GLY A 106 5.59 -14.17 3.08
CA GLY A 106 5.54 -15.50 2.44
C GLY A 106 5.31 -15.47 0.93
N ARG A 107 5.15 -14.29 0.31
CA ARG A 107 5.00 -14.15 -1.14
C ARG A 107 6.37 -14.19 -1.83
N ASP A 108 6.36 -14.57 -3.11
CA ASP A 108 7.55 -14.58 -3.95
C ASP A 108 7.88 -13.17 -4.45
N TRP A 109 8.46 -12.35 -3.56
CA TRP A 109 8.98 -11.02 -3.90
C TRP A 109 10.22 -11.14 -4.81
N SER A 110 10.36 -10.22 -5.76
CA SER A 110 11.51 -10.14 -6.69
C SER A 110 12.36 -8.91 -6.48
#